data_AF-A0A0F9HJX4-F1
#
_entry.id   AF-A0A0F9HJX4-F1
#
_cell.length_a   1.000
_cell.length_b   1.000
_cell.length_c   1.000
_cell.angle_alpha   90.00
_cell.angle_beta   90.00
_cell.angle_gamma   90.00
#
_symmetry.space_group_name_H-M   'P 1'
#
loop_
_entity.id
_entity.type
_entity.pdbx_description
1 polymer ?
#
loop_
_entity_poly.entity_id
_entity_poly.type
_entity_poly.pdbx_seq_one_letter_code
_entity_poly.pdbx_strand_id
1 'polypeptide(L)'
;MFYAFTHPVVIGNVVTDKARVGLDLTAGVIHQVDVLFQDGCNHLVEVQIFQANFQLWPSNRGATMKGNATVISFREFYALEPGATDLHALIWA
;
A
#
# COMPACT_ATOMS: atom_id res chain seq x y z
N MET A 1 -2.35 -16.14 7.23
CA MET A 1 -1.48 -15.29 8.09
C MET A 1 -1.97 -13.85 7.95
N PHE A 2 -1.84 -13.03 9.00
CA PHE A 2 -2.12 -11.60 8.95
C PHE A 2 -0.82 -10.83 9.19
N TYR A 3 -0.65 -9.73 8.46
CA TYR A 3 0.49 -8.83 8.56
C TYR A 3 -0.01 -7.40 8.64
N ALA A 4 0.66 -6.58 9.44
CA ALA A 4 0.36 -5.16 9.55
C ALA A 4 1.65 -4.36 9.48
N PHE A 5 1.61 -3.30 8.67
CA PHE A 5 2.70 -2.36 8.50
C PHE A 5 2.16 -0.97 8.75
N THR A 6 2.89 -0.14 9.48
CA THR A 6 2.50 1.23 9.81
C THR A 6 3.59 2.18 9.39
N HIS A 7 3.21 3.32 8.81
CA HIS A 7 4.15 4.35 8.39
C HIS A 7 3.59 5.74 8.70
N PRO A 8 4.29 6.58 9.49
CA PRO A 8 3.91 7.96 9.68
C PRO A 8 4.33 8.79 8.45
N VAL A 9 3.40 9.57 7.90
CA VAL A 9 3.71 10.49 6.80
C VAL A 9 4.36 11.75 7.37
N VAL A 10 5.52 12.12 6.85
CA VAL A 10 6.24 13.35 7.22
C VAL A 10 6.16 14.38 6.08
N ILE A 11 6.40 15.66 6.40
CA ILE A 11 6.31 16.78 5.44
C ILE A 11 7.20 16.58 4.20
N GLY A 12 8.29 15.81 4.32
CA GLY A 12 9.18 15.49 3.19
C GLY A 12 8.65 14.44 2.22
N ASN A 13 7.58 13.71 2.56
CA ASN A 13 7.01 12.71 1.66
C ASN A 13 6.10 13.38 0.63
N VAL A 14 6.71 13.84 -0.46
CA VAL A 14 6.04 14.54 -1.56
C VAL A 14 5.95 13.65 -2.79
N VAL A 15 5.16 14.05 -3.78
CA VAL A 15 4.97 13.27 -5.02
C VAL A 15 6.27 12.91 -5.75
N THR A 16 7.31 13.75 -5.65
CA THR A 16 8.63 13.54 -6.24
C THR A 16 9.60 12.74 -5.36
N ASP A 17 9.28 12.57 -4.08
CA ASP A 17 10.10 11.87 -3.09
C ASP A 17 9.20 11.08 -2.13
N LYS A 18 8.61 10.02 -2.67
CA LYS A 18 7.63 9.19 -1.98
C LYS A 18 8.32 8.31 -0.95
N ALA A 19 7.73 8.16 0.24
CA ALA A 19 8.16 7.12 1.16
C ALA A 19 7.94 5.74 0.56
N ARG A 20 8.98 4.90 0.54
CA ARG A 20 8.88 3.48 0.19
C ARG A 20 8.86 2.64 1.45
N VAL A 21 7.82 1.83 1.62
CA VAL A 21 7.65 0.91 2.75
C VAL A 21 7.64 -0.52 2.23
N GLY A 22 8.61 -1.34 2.63
CA GLY A 22 8.61 -2.77 2.32
C GLY A 22 7.48 -3.50 3.04
N LEU A 23 6.77 -4.37 2.34
CA LEU A 23 5.70 -5.21 2.86
C LEU A 23 6.19 -6.66 2.82
N ASP A 24 7.02 -7.02 3.80
CA ASP A 24 7.67 -8.33 3.87
C ASP A 24 6.65 -9.41 4.28
N LEU A 25 6.20 -10.17 3.28
CA LEU A 25 5.21 -11.24 3.41
C LEU A 25 5.86 -12.57 3.00
N THR A 26 5.44 -13.69 3.60
CA THR A 26 5.84 -15.02 3.12
C THR A 26 5.09 -15.37 1.84
N ALA A 27 5.69 -16.22 1.01
CA ALA A 27 5.00 -16.81 -0.14
C ALA A 27 3.67 -17.47 0.27
N GLY A 28 2.66 -17.37 -0.59
CA GLY A 28 1.29 -17.78 -0.32
C GLY A 28 0.28 -16.96 -1.11
N VAL A 29 -0.99 -17.01 -0.71
CA VAL A 29 -2.06 -16.24 -1.37
C VAL A 29 -2.54 -15.11 -0.46
N ILE A 30 -2.51 -13.88 -0.99
CA ILE A 30 -3.14 -12.72 -0.35
C ILE A 30 -4.64 -12.81 -0.60
N HIS A 31 -5.41 -12.92 0.48
CA HIS A 31 -6.87 -13.04 0.44
C HIS A 31 -7.62 -11.76 0.78
N GLN A 32 -6.93 -10.81 1.40
CA GLN A 32 -7.52 -9.56 1.88
C GLN A 32 -6.43 -8.50 1.98
N VAL A 33 -6.76 -7.29 1.53
CA VAL A 33 -5.92 -6.10 1.66
C VAL A 33 -6.75 -5.04 2.35
N ASP A 34 -6.22 -4.52 3.45
CA ASP A 34 -6.83 -3.46 4.25
C ASP A 34 -5.84 -2.30 4.37
N VAL A 35 -6.22 -1.11 3.90
CA VAL A 35 -5.44 0.12 4.02
C VAL A 35 -6.19 1.10 4.90
N LEU A 36 -5.67 1.31 6.11
CA LEU A 36 -6.23 2.24 7.09
C LEU A 36 -5.62 3.64 6.92
N PHE A 37 -6.48 4.63 6.68
CA PHE A 37 -6.14 6.05 6.77
C PHE A 37 -6.59 6.59 8.12
N GLN A 38 -5.64 7.12 8.89
CA GLN A 38 -5.93 7.73 10.19
C GLN A 38 -6.77 8.99 10.04
N ASP A 39 -7.38 9.43 11.14
CA ASP A 39 -7.98 10.75 11.20
C ASP A 39 -6.91 11.83 10.97
N GLY A 40 -7.29 12.90 10.28
CA GLY A 40 -6.38 13.97 9.86
C GLY A 40 -5.70 13.75 8.50
N CYS A 41 -5.83 12.56 7.88
CA CYS A 41 -5.33 12.35 6.51
C CYS A 41 -6.08 13.20 5.48
N ASN A 42 -7.37 13.49 5.69
CA ASN A 42 -8.19 14.41 4.88
C ASN A 42 -8.10 14.20 3.35
N HIS A 43 -7.94 12.96 2.89
CA HIS A 43 -7.72 12.62 1.47
C HIS A 43 -6.47 13.26 0.82
N LEU A 44 -5.53 13.75 1.63
CA LEU A 44 -4.26 14.31 1.16
C LEU A 44 -3.19 13.23 1.07
N VAL A 45 -3.21 12.26 1.99
CA VAL A 45 -2.29 11.12 1.95
C VAL A 45 -2.67 10.16 0.82
N GLU A 46 -1.70 9.87 -0.03
CA GLU A 46 -1.80 8.97 -1.17
C GLU A 46 -1.03 7.68 -0.91
N VAL A 47 -1.62 6.55 -1.28
CA VAL A 47 -0.99 5.23 -1.20
C VAL A 47 -1.11 4.50 -2.53
N GLN A 48 0.00 3.89 -2.95
CA GLN A 48 0.07 2.90 -4.02
C GLN A 48 0.85 1.69 -3.52
N ILE A 49 0.47 0.48 -3.92
CA ILE A 49 1.15 -0.77 -3.59
C ILE A 49 1.65 -1.38 -4.90
N PHE A 50 2.93 -1.76 -4.90
CA PHE A 50 3.64 -2.31 -6.03
C PHE A 50 4.19 -3.68 -5.69
N GLN A 51 4.22 -4.55 -6.70
CA GLN A 51 5.10 -5.73 -6.70
C GLN A 51 6.21 -5.48 -7.72
N ALA A 52 7.46 -5.45 -7.26
CA ALA A 52 8.58 -4.95 -8.06
C ALA A 52 8.21 -3.61 -8.76
N ASN A 53 8.32 -3.49 -10.07
CA ASN A 53 8.00 -2.24 -10.78
C ASN A 53 6.53 -2.15 -11.26
N PHE A 54 5.68 -3.08 -10.86
CA PHE A 54 4.29 -3.14 -11.29
C PHE A 54 3.34 -2.63 -10.20
N GLN A 55 2.55 -1.60 -10.51
CA GLN A 55 1.51 -1.13 -9.61
C GLN A 55 0.42 -2.19 -9.50
N LEU A 56 0.34 -2.82 -8.33
CA LEU A 56 -0.61 -3.89 -8.06
C LEU A 56 -1.93 -3.32 -7.54
N TRP A 57 -1.87 -2.40 -6.56
CA TRP A 57 -3.06 -1.71 -6.05
C TRP A 57 -2.85 -0.20 -5.89
N PRO A 58 -3.85 0.64 -6.22
CA PRO A 58 -5.07 0.26 -6.94
C PRO A 58 -4.73 -0.24 -8.35
N SER A 59 -5.56 -1.12 -8.91
CA SER A 59 -5.29 -1.78 -10.21
C SER A 59 -5.33 -0.81 -11.40
N ASN A 60 -5.92 0.37 -11.22
CA ASN A 60 -5.89 1.44 -12.21
C ASN A 60 -4.53 2.13 -12.17
N ARG A 61 -3.73 1.97 -13.23
CA ARG A 61 -2.35 2.50 -13.29
C ARG A 61 -2.31 4.01 -13.07
N GLY A 62 -1.45 4.46 -12.18
CA GLY A 62 -1.30 5.87 -11.83
C GLY A 62 -2.34 6.40 -10.85
N ALA A 63 -3.43 5.66 -10.60
CA ALA A 63 -4.38 6.02 -9.55
C ALA A 63 -3.81 5.73 -8.16
N THR A 64 -4.41 6.33 -7.14
CA THR A 64 -3.97 6.23 -5.76
C THR A 64 -5.15 5.97 -4.83
N MET A 65 -4.88 5.29 -3.72
CA MET A 65 -5.82 5.13 -2.61
C MET A 65 -5.67 6.31 -1.66
N LYS A 66 -6.79 6.90 -1.24
CA LYS A 66 -6.84 8.03 -0.30
C LYS A 66 -8.06 7.91 0.60
N GLY A 67 -7.95 8.33 1.85
CA GLY A 67 -9.04 8.30 2.82
C GLY A 67 -8.85 9.29 3.97
N ASN A 68 -9.84 9.32 4.87
CA ASN A 68 -9.75 10.00 6.15
C ASN A 68 -10.57 9.22 7.19
N ALA A 69 -9.93 8.83 8.31
CA ALA A 69 -10.56 8.02 9.36
C ALA A 69 -11.33 6.80 8.81
N THR A 70 -10.76 6.10 7.82
CA THR A 70 -11.45 5.04 7.08
C THR A 70 -10.51 3.92 6.63
N VAL A 71 -11.06 2.72 6.46
CA VAL A 71 -10.34 1.57 5.92
C VAL A 71 -10.84 1.31 4.50
N ILE A 72 -9.92 1.32 3.55
CA ILE A 72 -10.17 0.76 2.22
C ILE A 72 -9.86 -0.74 2.31
N SER A 73 -10.90 -1.56 2.24
CA SER A 73 -10.83 -3.02 2.38
C SER A 73 -11.38 -3.70 1.14
N PHE A 74 -10.66 -4.70 0.62
CA PHE A 74 -11.13 -5.52 -0.49
C PHE A 74 -10.58 -6.95 -0.42
N ARG A 75 -11.36 -7.87 -0.99
CA ARG A 75 -10.96 -9.27 -1.18
C ARG A 75 -10.07 -9.37 -2.41
N GLU A 76 -9.09 -10.25 -2.30
CA GLU A 76 -8.13 -10.49 -3.36
C GLU A 76 -7.83 -11.99 -3.43
N PHE A 77 -7.33 -12.45 -4.58
CA PHE A 77 -6.76 -13.78 -4.73
C PHE A 77 -5.44 -13.65 -5.48
N TYR A 78 -4.43 -13.11 -4.80
CA TYR A 78 -3.14 -12.82 -5.40
C TYR A 78 -2.06 -13.75 -4.88
N ALA A 79 -1.51 -14.60 -5.76
CA ALA A 79 -0.45 -15.52 -5.42
C ALA A 79 0.91 -14.81 -5.38
N LEU A 80 1.56 -14.84 -4.22
CA LEU A 80 2.97 -14.48 -4.03
C LEU A 80 3.82 -15.74 -4.12
N GLU A 81 4.49 -15.90 -5.25
CA GLU A 81 5.39 -17.02 -5.50
C GLU A 81 6.71 -16.87 -4.69
N PRO A 82 7.33 -18.00 -4.27
CA PRO A 82 8.67 -17.95 -3.69
C PRO A 82 9.66 -17.23 -4.61
N GLY A 83 10.33 -16.20 -4.09
CA GLY A 83 11.26 -15.36 -4.86
C GLY A 83 10.62 -14.16 -5.56
N ALA A 84 9.29 -14.03 -5.55
CA ALA A 84 8.54 -12.88 -6.10
C ALA A 84 7.83 -12.07 -4.98
N THR A 85 8.52 -11.88 -3.86
CA THR A 85 7.94 -11.29 -2.64
C THR A 85 8.27 -9.82 -2.43
N ASP A 86 8.84 -9.12 -3.43
CA ASP A 86 9.08 -7.67 -3.35
C ASP A 86 7.77 -6.91 -3.50
N LEU A 87 7.01 -6.84 -2.40
CA LEU A 87 5.84 -6.00 -2.27
C LEU A 87 6.23 -4.75 -1.48
N HIS A 88 5.84 -3.57 -1.96
CA HIS A 88 6.09 -2.31 -1.25
C HIS A 88 4.99 -1.29 -1.48
N ALA A 89 4.77 -0.44 -0.50
CA ALA A 89 3.91 0.73 -0.63
C ALA A 89 4.73 1.98 -0.94
N LEU A 90 4.21 2.83 -1.81
CA LEU A 90 4.64 4.21 -2.00
C LEU A 90 3.61 5.13 -1.34
N ILE A 91 4.07 6.03 -0.47
CA ILE A 91 3.22 6.87 0.37
C ILE A 91 3.72 8.33 0.32
N TRP A 92 2.82 9.28 0.14
CA TRP A 92 3.11 10.73 0.15
C TRP A 92 1.88 11.55 0.51
N ALA A 93 2.05 12.85 0.73
CA ALA A 93 0.97 13.83 0.92
C ALA A 93 1.08 14.99 -0.09
#